data_AF-A0A496S5I2-F1
#
_entry.id   AF-A0A496S5I2-F1
#
_cell.length_a   1.000
_cell.length_b   1.000
_cell.length_c   1.000
_cell.angle_alpha   90.00
_cell.angle_beta   90.00
_cell.angle_gamma   90.00
#
_symmetry.space_group_name_H-M   'P 1'
#
loop_
_entity.id
_entity.type
_entity.pdbx_description
1 polymer ?
#
loop_
_entity_poly.entity_id
_entity_poly.type
_entity_poly.pdbx_seq_one_letter_code
_entity_poly.pdbx_strand_id
1 'polypeptide(L)'
;KEELAKINESLAKEKEELAKANQSLSKEREELTKTKESLAKEKEALEEELKTYQERVDKFDEKYFNLEKRFSDFKRDYQQLSREYKFLNKEVLEFKKKNSQLERENISLKKDKEELAEKLKSFLEENKELNSQIRKLIADLRAKEKERGYYKTQYDKTLKVLDAQLKRWEKVEEDYSKLLRENRELRAKTKTIPRKLAELNRLNKEILKEKALLHYNLGVFYAQKEDYEKAIKEFEEVLKINPNDSDTHYNLGVIYSEYILDRDKAIAHFKKYLKLAPEDEDSDRARKYLLLQEAIEGE
;
A
#
# COMPACT_ATOMS: atom_id res chain seq x y z
N LYS A 1 -165.21 -63.95 -99.24
CA LYS A 1 -165.00 -65.00 -98.20
C LYS A 1 -163.56 -65.53 -98.19
N GLU A 2 -162.87 -65.65 -99.33
CA GLU A 2 -161.46 -66.08 -99.38
C GLU A 2 -160.42 -65.05 -98.89
N GLU A 3 -160.68 -63.73 -98.99
CA GLU A 3 -159.72 -62.71 -98.52
C GLU A 3 -159.58 -62.64 -97.00
N LEU A 4 -160.65 -62.93 -96.25
CA LEU A 4 -160.65 -62.91 -94.77
C LEU A 4 -159.82 -64.05 -94.16
N ALA A 5 -159.68 -65.18 -94.86
CA ALA A 5 -158.87 -66.31 -94.40
C ALA A 5 -157.36 -66.01 -94.51
N LYS A 6 -156.91 -65.36 -95.59
CA LYS A 6 -155.52 -64.96 -95.78
C LYS A 6 -155.07 -63.87 -94.80
N ILE A 7 -155.97 -62.95 -94.45
CA ILE A 7 -155.68 -61.90 -93.47
C ILE A 7 -155.49 -62.49 -92.07
N ASN A 8 -156.33 -63.47 -91.67
CA ASN A 8 -156.18 -64.11 -90.36
C ASN A 8 -154.91 -64.97 -90.24
N GLU A 9 -154.48 -65.61 -91.34
CA GLU A 9 -153.23 -66.38 -91.35
C GLU A 9 -151.99 -65.46 -91.33
N SER A 10 -152.06 -64.30 -91.98
CA SER A 10 -151.04 -63.24 -91.92
C SER A 10 -150.92 -62.66 -90.50
N LEU A 11 -152.05 -62.33 -89.87
CA LEU A 11 -152.08 -61.79 -88.51
C LEU A 11 -151.57 -62.79 -87.48
N ALA A 12 -151.80 -64.10 -87.68
CA ALA A 12 -151.28 -65.13 -86.79
C ALA A 12 -149.74 -65.25 -86.88
N LYS A 13 -149.18 -65.19 -88.09
CA LYS A 13 -147.72 -65.18 -88.30
C LYS A 13 -147.07 -63.92 -87.73
N GLU A 14 -147.68 -62.76 -87.94
CA GLU A 14 -147.17 -61.49 -87.44
C GLU A 14 -147.19 -61.44 -85.90
N LYS A 15 -148.20 -62.03 -85.27
CA LYS A 15 -148.27 -62.18 -83.81
C LYS A 15 -147.20 -63.14 -83.26
N GLU A 16 -146.89 -64.21 -84.00
CA GLU A 16 -145.84 -65.15 -83.63
C GLU A 16 -144.43 -64.55 -83.79
N GLU A 17 -144.20 -63.77 -84.85
CA GLU A 17 -142.96 -63.02 -85.06
C GLU A 17 -142.76 -61.93 -84.00
N LEU A 18 -143.81 -61.19 -83.66
CA LEU A 18 -143.77 -60.22 -82.56
C LEU A 18 -143.48 -60.88 -81.21
N ALA A 19 -144.05 -62.07 -80.96
CA ALA A 19 -143.76 -62.82 -79.74
C ALA A 19 -142.28 -63.26 -79.67
N LYS A 20 -141.71 -63.73 -80.78
CA LYS A 20 -140.28 -64.08 -80.88
C LYS A 20 -139.37 -62.86 -80.73
N ALA A 21 -139.73 -61.73 -81.33
CA ALA A 21 -138.98 -60.47 -81.20
C ALA A 21 -139.00 -59.94 -79.76
N ASN A 22 -140.16 -60.03 -79.08
CA ASN A 22 -140.28 -59.58 -77.69
C ASN A 22 -139.49 -60.50 -76.74
N GLN A 23 -139.45 -61.80 -77.03
CA GLN A 23 -138.64 -62.77 -76.28
C GLN A 23 -137.13 -62.55 -76.51
N SER A 24 -136.72 -62.18 -77.73
CA SER A 24 -135.35 -61.76 -78.09
C SER A 24 -134.92 -60.51 -77.33
N LEU A 25 -135.74 -59.45 -77.38
CA LEU A 25 -135.49 -58.19 -76.68
C LEU A 25 -135.47 -58.36 -75.15
N SER A 26 -136.29 -59.27 -74.62
CA SER A 26 -136.25 -59.62 -73.19
C SER A 26 -134.92 -60.26 -72.79
N LYS A 27 -134.38 -61.17 -73.62
CA LYS A 27 -133.07 -61.80 -73.37
C LYS A 27 -131.94 -60.79 -73.50
N GLU A 28 -131.98 -59.93 -74.52
CA GLU A 28 -130.99 -58.88 -74.71
C GLU A 28 -131.01 -57.86 -73.56
N ARG A 29 -132.19 -57.53 -73.04
CA ARG A 29 -132.36 -56.67 -71.85
C ARG A 29 -131.85 -57.35 -70.57
N GLU A 30 -132.03 -58.66 -70.42
CA GLU A 30 -131.41 -59.44 -69.34
C GLU A 30 -129.88 -59.50 -69.44
N GLU A 31 -129.32 -59.61 -70.65
CA GLU A 31 -127.87 -59.57 -70.86
C GLU A 31 -127.29 -58.17 -70.63
N LEU A 32 -127.98 -57.12 -71.08
CA LEU A 32 -127.62 -55.72 -70.82
C LEU A 32 -127.69 -55.36 -69.33
N THR A 33 -128.65 -55.91 -68.60
CA THR A 33 -128.74 -55.70 -67.14
C THR A 33 -127.62 -56.45 -66.41
N LYS A 34 -127.30 -57.68 -66.81
CA LYS A 34 -126.15 -58.43 -66.28
C LYS A 34 -124.80 -57.75 -66.57
N THR A 35 -124.60 -57.23 -67.78
CA THR A 35 -123.38 -56.49 -68.13
C THR A 35 -123.28 -55.16 -67.39
N LYS A 36 -124.38 -54.43 -67.22
CA LYS A 36 -124.42 -53.21 -66.39
C LYS A 36 -124.11 -53.50 -64.92
N GLU A 37 -124.63 -54.58 -64.36
CA GLU A 37 -124.31 -55.02 -62.99
C GLU A 37 -122.86 -55.45 -62.85
N SER A 38 -122.30 -56.14 -63.85
CA SER A 38 -120.88 -56.52 -63.89
C SER A 38 -119.97 -55.28 -63.93
N LEU A 39 -120.28 -54.31 -64.81
CA LEU A 39 -119.53 -53.06 -64.92
C LEU A 39 -119.66 -52.18 -63.66
N ALA A 40 -120.81 -52.20 -62.99
CA ALA A 40 -120.99 -51.48 -61.73
C ALA A 40 -120.10 -52.07 -60.61
N LYS A 41 -120.04 -53.41 -60.51
CA LYS A 41 -119.15 -54.10 -59.57
C LYS A 41 -117.67 -53.87 -59.88
N GLU A 42 -117.31 -53.87 -61.16
CA GLU A 42 -115.94 -53.59 -61.60
C GLU A 42 -115.55 -52.14 -61.32
N LYS A 43 -116.48 -51.19 -61.52
CA LYS A 43 -116.29 -49.78 -61.15
C LYS A 43 -116.10 -49.61 -59.64
N GLU A 44 -116.95 -50.24 -58.81
CA GLU A 44 -116.81 -50.20 -57.35
C GLU A 44 -115.46 -50.79 -56.89
N ALA A 45 -115.04 -51.93 -57.47
CA ALA A 45 -113.74 -52.53 -57.19
C ALA A 45 -112.58 -51.61 -57.57
N LEU A 46 -112.65 -50.93 -58.73
CA LEU A 46 -111.65 -49.96 -59.16
C LEU A 46 -111.63 -48.70 -58.30
N GLU A 47 -112.78 -48.23 -57.81
CA GLU A 47 -112.86 -47.09 -56.88
C GLU A 47 -112.27 -47.44 -55.50
N GLU A 48 -112.48 -48.67 -55.03
CA GLU A 48 -111.88 -49.17 -53.79
C GLU A 48 -110.36 -49.36 -53.93
N GLU A 49 -109.90 -49.94 -55.04
CA GLU A 49 -108.47 -50.00 -55.37
C GLU A 49 -107.86 -48.60 -55.44
N LEU A 50 -108.50 -47.64 -56.13
CA LEU A 50 -108.01 -46.26 -56.24
C LEU A 50 -107.84 -45.62 -54.86
N LYS A 51 -108.80 -45.83 -53.95
CA LYS A 51 -108.72 -45.34 -52.57
C LYS A 51 -107.55 -45.96 -51.81
N THR A 52 -107.35 -47.28 -51.92
CA THR A 52 -106.21 -47.94 -51.27
C THR A 52 -104.87 -47.50 -51.84
N TYR A 53 -104.79 -47.21 -53.15
CA TYR A 53 -103.61 -46.63 -53.76
C TYR A 53 -103.35 -45.20 -53.29
N GLN A 54 -104.38 -44.36 -53.17
CA GLN A 54 -104.26 -43.01 -52.63
C GLN A 54 -103.72 -43.01 -51.19
N GLU A 55 -104.29 -43.84 -50.31
CA GLU A 55 -103.79 -43.96 -48.93
C GLU A 55 -102.34 -44.47 -48.85
N ARG A 56 -101.91 -45.31 -49.79
CA ARG A 56 -100.51 -45.74 -49.90
C ARG A 56 -99.62 -44.60 -50.35
N VAL A 57 -100.05 -43.81 -51.34
CA VAL A 57 -99.31 -42.63 -51.82
C VAL A 57 -99.11 -41.63 -50.69
N ASP A 58 -100.16 -41.29 -49.93
CA ASP A 58 -100.07 -40.36 -48.80
C ASP A 58 -99.07 -40.83 -47.72
N LYS A 59 -99.10 -42.13 -47.38
CA LYS A 59 -98.14 -42.73 -46.44
C LYS A 59 -96.71 -42.73 -46.99
N PHE A 60 -96.54 -42.89 -48.30
CA PHE A 60 -95.24 -42.79 -48.94
C PHE A 60 -94.73 -41.35 -48.94
N ASP A 61 -95.59 -40.37 -49.20
CA ASP A 61 -95.24 -38.95 -49.20
C ASP A 61 -94.85 -38.47 -47.80
N GLU A 62 -95.56 -38.91 -46.75
CA GLU A 62 -95.18 -38.59 -45.37
C GLU A 62 -93.83 -39.20 -44.99
N LYS A 63 -93.57 -40.45 -45.40
CA LYS A 63 -92.25 -41.09 -45.20
C LYS A 63 -91.16 -40.37 -45.99
N TYR A 64 -91.43 -40.01 -47.23
CA TYR A 64 -90.50 -39.29 -48.10
C TYR A 64 -90.14 -37.94 -47.50
N PHE A 65 -91.14 -37.16 -47.05
CA PHE A 65 -90.93 -35.87 -46.40
C PHE A 65 -90.08 -35.97 -45.13
N ASN A 66 -90.37 -36.96 -44.27
CA ASN A 66 -89.58 -37.20 -43.06
C ASN A 66 -88.14 -37.63 -43.38
N LEU A 67 -87.94 -38.42 -44.44
CA LEU A 67 -86.62 -38.84 -44.90
C LEU A 67 -85.85 -37.65 -45.47
N GLU A 68 -86.50 -36.79 -46.24
CA GLU A 68 -85.92 -35.58 -46.82
C GLU A 68 -85.47 -34.60 -45.74
N LYS A 69 -86.28 -34.41 -44.69
CA LYS A 69 -85.91 -33.59 -43.53
C LYS A 69 -84.66 -34.14 -42.83
N ARG A 70 -84.64 -35.45 -42.52
CA ARG A 70 -83.46 -36.09 -41.90
C ARG A 70 -82.23 -35.99 -42.78
N PHE A 71 -82.38 -36.12 -44.10
CA PHE A 71 -81.28 -35.97 -45.04
C PHE A 71 -80.75 -34.53 -45.07
N SER A 72 -81.62 -33.53 -44.97
CA SER A 72 -81.24 -32.12 -44.84
C SER A 72 -80.47 -31.83 -43.56
N ASP A 73 -80.96 -32.33 -42.41
CA ASP A 73 -80.31 -32.19 -41.11
C ASP A 73 -78.92 -32.87 -41.12
N PHE A 74 -78.84 -34.10 -41.63
CA PHE A 74 -77.58 -34.83 -41.78
C PHE A 74 -76.59 -34.08 -42.69
N LYS A 75 -77.07 -33.47 -43.78
CA LYS A 75 -76.24 -32.67 -44.68
C LYS A 75 -75.66 -31.44 -43.96
N ARG A 76 -76.44 -30.80 -43.08
CA ARG A 76 -76.00 -29.66 -42.27
C ARG A 76 -74.94 -30.09 -41.26
N ASP A 77 -75.16 -31.19 -40.54
CA ASP A 77 -74.21 -31.73 -39.56
C ASP A 77 -72.91 -32.14 -40.23
N TYR A 78 -72.98 -32.82 -41.38
CA TYR A 78 -71.80 -33.17 -42.17
C TYR A 78 -71.00 -31.93 -42.60
N GLN A 79 -71.69 -30.86 -43.03
CA GLN A 79 -71.01 -29.60 -43.39
C GLN A 79 -70.35 -28.94 -42.18
N GLN A 80 -71.00 -28.95 -41.02
CA GLN A 80 -70.42 -28.40 -39.78
C GLN A 80 -69.19 -29.21 -39.36
N LEU A 81 -69.32 -30.54 -39.28
CA LEU A 81 -68.23 -31.43 -38.91
C LEU A 81 -67.05 -31.31 -39.89
N SER A 82 -67.32 -31.15 -41.19
CA SER A 82 -66.28 -30.92 -42.20
C SER A 82 -65.52 -29.60 -41.97
N ARG A 83 -66.20 -28.54 -41.51
CA ARG A 83 -65.55 -27.26 -41.17
C ARG A 83 -64.70 -27.38 -39.90
N GLU A 84 -65.24 -28.02 -38.87
CA GLU A 84 -64.53 -28.27 -37.61
C GLU A 84 -63.29 -29.14 -37.84
N TYR A 85 -63.41 -30.22 -38.62
CA TYR A 85 -62.28 -31.06 -39.00
C TYR A 85 -61.18 -30.27 -39.75
N LYS A 86 -61.56 -29.37 -40.66
CA LYS A 86 -60.61 -28.49 -41.36
C LYS A 86 -59.93 -27.50 -40.42
N PHE A 87 -60.67 -26.94 -39.47
CA PHE A 87 -60.13 -26.01 -38.48
C PHE A 87 -59.15 -26.71 -37.55
N LEU A 88 -59.55 -27.84 -36.97
CA LEU A 88 -58.72 -28.63 -36.06
C LEU A 88 -57.42 -29.10 -36.73
N ASN A 89 -57.47 -29.50 -38.00
CA ASN A 89 -56.27 -29.86 -38.75
C ASN A 89 -55.30 -28.68 -38.93
N LYS A 90 -55.80 -27.44 -39.06
CA LYS A 90 -54.94 -26.25 -39.10
C LYS A 90 -54.28 -26.01 -37.74
N GLU A 91 -55.02 -26.09 -36.65
CA GLU A 91 -54.46 -25.95 -35.30
C GLU A 91 -53.40 -27.00 -35.01
N VAL A 92 -53.67 -28.28 -35.33
CA VAL A 92 -52.69 -29.36 -35.17
C VAL A 92 -51.41 -29.07 -35.96
N LEU A 93 -51.52 -28.49 -37.16
CA LEU A 93 -50.35 -28.11 -37.95
C LEU A 93 -49.55 -26.96 -37.32
N GLU A 94 -50.23 -25.96 -36.75
CA GLU A 94 -49.58 -24.86 -36.02
C GLU A 94 -48.90 -25.35 -34.74
N PHE A 95 -49.56 -26.21 -33.97
CA PHE A 95 -48.97 -26.85 -32.79
C PHE A 95 -47.73 -27.66 -33.16
N LYS A 96 -47.76 -28.43 -34.26
CA LYS A 96 -46.58 -29.15 -34.75
C LYS A 96 -45.43 -28.21 -35.08
N LYS A 97 -45.69 -27.11 -35.78
CA LYS A 97 -44.66 -26.09 -36.09
C LYS A 97 -44.06 -25.50 -34.81
N LYS A 98 -44.90 -25.12 -33.85
CA LYS A 98 -44.47 -24.55 -32.57
C LYS A 98 -43.65 -25.55 -31.75
N ASN A 99 -44.08 -26.81 -31.71
CA ASN A 99 -43.33 -27.87 -31.03
C ASN A 99 -41.95 -28.09 -31.66
N SER A 100 -41.86 -28.15 -32.99
CA SER A 100 -40.57 -28.25 -33.68
C SER A 100 -39.66 -27.04 -33.45
N GLN A 101 -40.23 -25.84 -33.27
CA GLN A 101 -39.44 -24.66 -32.89
C GLN A 101 -38.90 -24.79 -31.47
N LEU A 102 -39.76 -25.14 -30.50
CA LEU A 102 -39.36 -25.33 -29.11
C LEU A 102 -38.30 -26.43 -28.95
N GLU A 103 -38.38 -27.50 -29.73
CA GLU A 103 -37.37 -28.56 -29.76
C GLU A 103 -35.99 -28.01 -30.19
N ARG A 104 -35.95 -27.16 -31.22
CA ARG A 104 -34.70 -26.52 -31.67
C ARG A 104 -34.14 -25.57 -30.61
N GLU A 105 -34.99 -24.75 -30.01
CA GLU A 105 -34.59 -23.83 -28.93
C GLU A 105 -34.04 -24.61 -27.73
N ASN A 106 -34.68 -25.71 -27.35
CA ASN A 106 -34.22 -26.55 -26.24
C ASN A 106 -32.87 -27.22 -26.53
N ILE A 107 -32.64 -27.67 -27.77
CA ILE A 107 -31.32 -28.17 -28.20
C ILE A 107 -30.26 -27.07 -28.10
N SER A 108 -30.57 -25.85 -28.58
CA SER A 108 -29.66 -24.70 -28.48
C SER A 108 -29.32 -24.38 -27.03
N LEU A 109 -30.33 -24.27 -26.16
CA LEU A 109 -30.14 -23.94 -24.74
C LEU A 109 -29.33 -25.01 -23.99
N LYS A 110 -29.49 -26.30 -24.35
CA LYS A 110 -28.66 -27.37 -23.78
C LYS A 110 -27.20 -27.19 -24.16
N LYS A 111 -26.92 -26.83 -25.43
CA LYS A 111 -25.56 -26.55 -25.89
C LYS A 111 -24.96 -25.34 -25.16
N ASP A 112 -25.71 -24.24 -25.06
CA ASP A 112 -25.25 -23.04 -24.36
C ASP A 112 -24.95 -23.32 -22.88
N LYS A 113 -25.77 -24.16 -22.23
CA LYS A 113 -25.55 -24.61 -20.86
C LYS A 113 -24.25 -25.41 -20.72
N GLU A 114 -23.97 -26.31 -21.66
CA GLU A 114 -22.73 -27.09 -21.67
C GLU A 114 -21.50 -26.19 -21.87
N GLU A 115 -21.54 -25.26 -22.82
CA GLU A 115 -20.47 -24.29 -23.05
C GLU A 115 -20.22 -23.39 -21.82
N LEU A 116 -21.29 -22.93 -21.17
CA LEU A 116 -21.19 -22.17 -19.91
C LEU A 116 -20.59 -23.01 -18.78
N ALA A 117 -20.94 -24.29 -18.68
CA ALA A 117 -20.39 -25.19 -17.68
C ALA A 117 -18.89 -25.43 -17.87
N GLU A 118 -18.42 -25.54 -19.12
CA GLU A 118 -16.99 -25.64 -19.42
C GLU A 118 -16.24 -24.35 -19.09
N LYS A 119 -16.77 -23.19 -19.50
CA LYS A 119 -16.19 -21.88 -19.12
C LYS A 119 -16.09 -21.71 -17.62
N LEU A 120 -17.14 -22.10 -16.87
CA LEU A 120 -17.13 -22.04 -15.41
C LEU A 120 -16.05 -22.95 -14.82
N LYS A 121 -15.85 -24.16 -15.35
CA LYS A 121 -14.75 -25.04 -14.91
C LYS A 121 -13.37 -24.42 -15.17
N SER A 122 -13.16 -23.82 -16.34
CA SER A 122 -11.89 -23.10 -16.65
C SER A 122 -11.64 -21.99 -15.64
N PHE A 123 -12.63 -21.12 -15.42
CA PHE A 123 -12.50 -20.01 -14.46
C PHE A 123 -12.28 -20.48 -13.02
N LEU A 124 -12.86 -21.60 -12.61
CA LEU A 124 -12.60 -22.16 -11.29
C LEU A 124 -11.16 -22.65 -11.15
N GLU A 125 -10.58 -23.23 -12.19
CA GLU A 125 -9.19 -23.70 -12.17
C GLU A 125 -8.20 -22.53 -12.21
N GLU A 126 -8.45 -21.53 -13.06
CA GLU A 126 -7.69 -20.27 -13.07
C GLU A 126 -7.72 -19.57 -11.71
N ASN A 127 -8.90 -19.51 -11.06
CA ASN A 127 -9.02 -18.94 -9.73
C ASN A 127 -8.24 -19.72 -8.67
N LYS A 128 -8.18 -21.06 -8.74
CA LYS A 128 -7.36 -21.85 -7.81
C LYS A 128 -5.88 -21.54 -8.00
N GLU A 129 -5.41 -21.45 -9.24
CA GLU A 129 -4.02 -21.14 -9.56
C GLU A 129 -3.65 -19.73 -9.10
N LEU A 130 -4.48 -18.72 -9.39
CA LEU A 130 -4.29 -17.36 -8.86
C LEU A 130 -4.23 -17.35 -7.33
N ASN A 131 -5.13 -18.08 -6.66
CA ASN A 131 -5.14 -18.16 -5.20
C ASN A 131 -3.86 -18.82 -4.66
N SER A 132 -3.30 -19.81 -5.36
CA SER A 132 -2.02 -20.43 -5.00
C SER A 132 -0.87 -19.43 -5.13
N GLN A 133 -0.84 -18.66 -6.23
CA GLN A 133 0.17 -17.62 -6.45
C GLN A 133 0.09 -16.50 -5.41
N ILE A 134 -1.12 -16.02 -5.08
CA ILE A 134 -1.34 -15.02 -4.04
C ILE A 134 -0.81 -15.52 -2.69
N ARG A 135 -1.05 -16.78 -2.33
CA ARG A 135 -0.53 -17.36 -1.07
C ARG A 135 0.99 -17.37 -1.03
N LYS A 136 1.66 -17.71 -2.14
CA LYS A 136 3.13 -17.65 -2.25
C LYS A 136 3.63 -16.22 -2.07
N LEU A 137 3.02 -15.27 -2.78
CA LEU A 137 3.41 -13.85 -2.67
C LEU A 137 3.25 -13.30 -1.25
N ILE A 138 2.16 -13.66 -0.56
CA ILE A 138 1.95 -13.29 0.85
C ILE A 138 3.04 -13.88 1.75
N ALA A 139 3.45 -15.13 1.51
CA ALA A 139 4.53 -15.75 2.27
C ALA A 139 5.87 -15.03 2.07
N ASP A 140 6.19 -14.68 0.82
CA ASP A 140 7.42 -13.94 0.47
C ASP A 140 7.43 -12.53 1.07
N LEU A 141 6.29 -11.82 1.02
CA LEU A 141 6.15 -10.50 1.67
C LEU A 141 6.37 -10.59 3.18
N ARG A 142 5.78 -11.59 3.85
CA ARG A 142 6.00 -11.81 5.29
C ARG A 142 7.46 -12.12 5.62
N ALA A 143 8.16 -12.86 4.76
CA ALA A 143 9.59 -13.11 4.94
C ALA A 143 10.40 -11.81 4.82
N LYS A 144 10.10 -10.98 3.81
CA LYS A 144 10.74 -9.67 3.62
C LYS A 144 10.45 -8.69 4.76
N GLU A 145 9.25 -8.71 5.32
CA GLU A 145 8.92 -7.90 6.51
C GLU A 145 9.74 -8.29 7.73
N LYS A 146 9.96 -9.60 7.96
CA LYS A 146 10.83 -10.08 9.03
C LYS A 146 12.28 -9.64 8.83
N GLU A 147 12.82 -9.78 7.61
CA GLU A 147 14.15 -9.28 7.25
C GLU A 147 14.27 -7.78 7.54
N ARG A 148 13.30 -6.98 7.07
CA ARG A 148 13.25 -5.53 7.34
C ARG A 148 13.25 -5.22 8.83
N GLY A 149 12.47 -5.95 9.63
CA GLY A 149 12.44 -5.81 11.09
C GLY A 149 13.80 -6.10 11.76
N TYR A 150 14.49 -7.14 11.29
CA TYR A 150 15.85 -7.45 11.73
C TYR A 150 16.82 -6.31 11.41
N TYR A 151 16.87 -5.85 10.16
CA TYR A 151 17.77 -4.76 9.77
C TYR A 151 17.46 -3.44 10.49
N LYS A 152 16.18 -3.12 10.70
CA LYS A 152 15.78 -1.94 11.49
C LYS A 152 16.34 -2.01 12.92
N THR A 153 16.24 -3.16 13.56
CA THR A 153 16.76 -3.35 14.93
C THR A 153 18.29 -3.20 14.98
N GLN A 154 19.00 -3.71 13.96
CA GLN A 154 20.45 -3.52 13.88
C GLN A 154 20.83 -2.06 13.65
N TYR A 155 20.10 -1.36 12.78
CA TYR A 155 20.27 0.06 12.53
C TYR A 155 20.03 0.91 13.78
N ASP A 156 18.98 0.62 14.54
CA ASP A 156 18.69 1.34 15.79
C ASP A 156 19.79 1.14 16.85
N LYS A 157 20.42 -0.05 16.89
CA LYS A 157 21.57 -0.32 17.76
C LYS A 157 22.80 0.48 17.35
N THR A 158 23.13 0.49 16.05
CA THR A 158 24.30 1.24 15.56
C THR A 158 24.12 2.74 15.75
N LEU A 159 22.91 3.26 15.55
CA LEU A 159 22.59 4.67 15.78
C LEU A 159 22.84 5.07 17.25
N LYS A 160 22.42 4.23 18.21
CA LYS A 160 22.69 4.47 19.64
C LYS A 160 24.19 4.48 19.98
N VAL A 161 24.96 3.57 19.38
CA VAL A 161 26.42 3.54 19.57
C VAL A 161 27.05 4.81 19.01
N LEU A 162 26.62 5.24 17.82
CA LEU A 162 27.13 6.45 17.19
C LEU A 162 26.80 7.71 17.99
N ASP A 163 25.57 7.83 18.52
CA ASP A 163 25.17 8.95 19.39
C ASP A 163 26.02 8.98 20.68
N ALA A 164 26.30 7.81 21.28
CA ALA A 164 27.17 7.72 22.44
C ALA A 164 28.63 8.11 22.11
N GLN A 165 29.13 7.76 20.92
CA GLN A 165 30.46 8.17 20.47
C GLN A 165 30.54 9.67 20.18
N LEU A 166 29.51 10.26 19.59
CA LEU A 166 29.44 11.69 19.30
C LEU A 166 29.52 12.50 20.59
N LYS A 167 28.75 12.14 21.62
CA LYS A 167 28.81 12.77 22.95
C LYS A 167 30.18 12.68 23.60
N ARG A 168 30.90 11.57 23.40
CA ARG A 168 32.29 11.42 23.88
C ARG A 168 33.24 12.35 23.14
N TRP A 169 33.07 12.47 21.82
CA TRP A 169 33.86 13.37 20.99
C TRP A 169 33.67 14.84 21.36
N GLU A 170 32.43 15.27 21.59
CA GLU A 170 32.11 16.63 22.05
C GLU A 170 32.83 16.96 23.37
N LYS A 171 32.84 16.01 24.32
CA LYS A 171 33.56 16.18 25.59
C LYS A 171 35.08 16.29 25.39
N VAL A 172 35.65 15.46 24.53
CA VAL A 172 37.09 15.51 24.20
C VAL A 172 37.46 16.83 23.53
N GLU A 173 36.60 17.35 22.65
CA GLU A 173 36.81 18.65 21.99
C GLU A 173 36.76 19.82 22.99
N GLU A 174 35.84 19.77 23.96
CA GLU A 174 35.77 20.74 25.05
C GLU A 174 37.04 20.71 25.91
N ASP A 175 37.48 19.50 26.33
CA ASP A 175 38.67 19.31 27.15
C ASP A 175 39.94 19.75 26.39
N TYR A 176 40.04 19.42 25.10
CA TYR A 176 41.14 19.85 24.23
C TYR A 176 41.18 21.38 24.10
N SER A 177 40.02 22.02 23.95
CA SER A 177 39.92 23.48 23.87
C SER A 177 40.35 24.17 25.17
N LYS A 178 40.03 23.60 26.34
CA LYS A 178 40.50 24.08 27.65
C LYS A 178 42.01 23.95 27.76
N LEU A 179 42.56 22.78 27.45
CA LEU A 179 43.99 22.52 27.52
C LEU A 179 44.79 23.42 26.57
N LEU A 180 44.24 23.73 25.39
CA LEU A 180 44.87 24.66 24.45
C LEU A 180 44.95 26.09 25.02
N ARG A 181 43.92 26.55 25.74
CA ARG A 181 43.94 27.85 26.44
C ARG A 181 44.98 27.87 27.54
N GLU A 182 44.99 26.85 28.40
CA GLU A 182 45.98 26.73 29.48
C GLU A 182 47.41 26.69 28.93
N ASN A 183 47.65 25.93 27.85
CA ASN A 183 48.98 25.86 27.23
C ASN A 183 49.42 27.23 26.68
N ARG A 184 48.50 28.00 26.08
CA ARG A 184 48.78 29.37 25.62
C ARG A 184 49.14 30.29 26.78
N GLU A 185 48.39 30.25 27.87
CA GLU A 185 48.68 31.04 29.08
C GLU A 185 50.03 30.67 29.70
N LEU A 186 50.32 29.38 29.84
CA LEU A 186 51.60 28.90 30.34
C LEU A 186 52.75 29.35 29.45
N ARG A 187 52.63 29.22 28.12
CA ARG A 187 53.64 29.73 27.18
C ARG A 187 53.86 31.23 27.33
N ALA A 188 52.80 32.02 27.51
CA ALA A 188 52.91 33.45 27.74
C ALA A 188 53.66 33.75 29.05
N LYS A 189 53.31 33.06 30.15
CA LYS A 189 54.00 33.19 31.44
C LYS A 189 55.49 32.82 31.31
N THR A 190 55.81 31.67 30.72
CA THR A 190 57.19 31.21 30.50
C THR A 190 58.00 32.18 29.66
N LYS A 191 57.40 32.83 28.66
CA LYS A 191 58.09 33.86 27.87
C LYS A 191 58.48 35.10 28.69
N THR A 192 57.69 35.45 29.70
CA THR A 192 57.94 36.63 30.55
C THR A 192 58.90 36.37 31.71
N ILE A 193 59.03 35.11 32.15
CA ILE A 193 59.88 34.72 33.30
C ILE A 193 61.35 35.14 33.10
N PRO A 194 62.02 34.89 31.96
CA PRO A 194 63.41 35.28 31.78
C PRO A 194 63.64 36.78 31.91
N ARG A 195 62.69 37.59 31.41
CA ARG A 195 62.76 39.06 31.52
C ARG A 195 62.61 39.53 32.96
N LYS A 196 61.61 39.02 33.68
CA LYS A 196 61.40 39.34 35.10
C LYS A 196 62.58 38.89 35.96
N LEU A 197 63.16 37.73 35.67
CA LEU A 197 64.33 37.22 36.37
C LEU A 197 65.57 38.09 36.10
N ALA A 198 65.78 38.51 34.85
CA ALA A 198 66.87 39.43 34.51
C ALA A 198 66.73 40.79 35.21
N GLU A 199 65.51 41.33 35.28
CA GLU A 199 65.20 42.56 36.02
C GLU A 199 65.45 42.40 37.52
N LEU A 200 64.98 41.31 38.13
CA LEU A 200 65.22 41.00 39.54
C LEU A 200 66.71 40.85 39.85
N ASN A 201 67.46 40.17 38.97
CA ASN A 201 68.91 40.01 39.15
C ASN A 201 69.65 41.35 39.06
N ARG A 202 69.21 42.27 38.19
CA ARG A 202 69.76 43.63 38.11
C ARG A 202 69.49 44.39 39.40
N LEU A 203 68.24 44.40 39.85
CA LEU A 203 67.84 45.07 41.09
C LEU A 203 68.61 44.52 42.29
N ASN A 204 68.73 43.19 42.38
CA ASN A 204 69.50 42.56 43.45
C ASN A 204 70.98 42.97 43.40
N LYS A 205 71.57 43.10 42.21
CA LYS A 205 72.95 43.58 42.06
C LYS A 205 73.10 45.04 42.53
N GLU A 206 72.13 45.90 42.24
CA GLU A 206 72.12 47.30 42.70
C GLU A 206 72.01 47.38 44.22
N ILE A 207 71.07 46.63 44.82
CA ILE A 207 70.91 46.55 46.28
C ILE A 207 72.20 46.07 46.95
N LEU A 208 72.83 45.03 46.40
CA LEU A 208 74.11 44.54 46.92
C LEU A 208 75.21 45.62 46.83
N LYS A 209 75.27 46.36 45.73
CA LYS A 209 76.25 47.46 45.57
C LYS A 209 76.03 48.57 46.60
N GLU A 210 74.79 49.00 46.81
CA GLU A 210 74.46 50.01 47.82
C GLU A 210 74.77 49.52 49.24
N LYS A 211 74.45 48.25 49.54
CA LYS A 211 74.77 47.63 50.82
C LYS A 211 76.28 47.59 51.07
N ALA A 212 77.07 47.21 50.06
CA ALA A 212 78.53 47.23 50.15
C ALA A 212 79.07 48.64 50.41
N LEU A 213 78.55 49.66 49.71
CA LEU A 213 78.94 51.05 49.91
C LEU A 213 78.60 51.54 51.33
N LEU A 214 77.44 51.16 51.88
CA LEU A 214 77.05 51.53 53.24
C LEU A 214 78.01 50.92 54.28
N HIS A 215 78.33 49.63 54.17
CA HIS A 215 79.29 48.97 55.03
C HIS A 215 80.70 49.58 54.90
N TYR A 216 81.13 49.94 53.68
CA TYR A 216 82.40 50.62 53.46
C TYR A 216 82.46 51.95 54.23
N ASN A 217 81.42 52.78 54.09
CA ASN A 217 81.35 54.06 54.77
C ASN A 217 81.30 53.91 56.30
N LEU A 218 80.60 52.89 56.82
CA LEU A 218 80.62 52.56 58.25
C LEU A 218 82.00 52.10 58.72
N GLY A 219 82.69 51.27 57.93
CA GLY A 219 84.06 50.84 58.20
C GLY A 219 85.03 52.01 58.31
N VAL A 220 84.97 52.95 57.35
CA VAL A 220 85.75 54.19 57.38
C VAL A 220 85.40 55.03 58.61
N PHE A 221 84.11 55.19 58.92
CA PHE A 221 83.67 55.94 60.09
C PHE A 221 84.19 55.36 61.40
N TYR A 222 84.12 54.04 61.59
CA TYR A 222 84.66 53.39 62.79
C TYR A 222 86.19 53.49 62.86
N ALA A 223 86.90 53.37 61.73
CA ALA A 223 88.35 53.57 61.68
C ALA A 223 88.75 54.99 62.10
N GLN A 224 87.98 56.02 61.67
CA GLN A 224 88.16 57.41 62.12
C GLN A 224 87.86 57.63 63.60
N LYS A 225 87.04 56.76 64.20
CA LYS A 225 86.76 56.73 65.65
C LYS A 225 87.73 55.86 66.43
N GLU A 226 88.76 55.32 65.76
CA GLU A 226 89.77 54.43 66.33
C GLU A 226 89.17 53.10 66.87
N ASP A 227 87.93 52.76 66.46
CA ASP A 227 87.27 51.49 66.79
C ASP A 227 87.55 50.46 65.67
N TYR A 228 88.80 50.01 65.62
CA TYR A 228 89.33 49.20 64.52
C TYR A 228 88.69 47.81 64.42
N GLU A 229 88.26 47.21 65.53
CA GLU A 229 87.57 45.92 65.51
C GLU A 229 86.21 46.00 64.80
N LYS A 230 85.46 47.09 65.02
CA LYS A 230 84.21 47.32 64.28
C LYS A 230 84.49 47.71 62.83
N ALA A 231 85.52 48.52 62.57
CA ALA A 231 85.91 48.86 61.22
C ALA A 231 86.22 47.62 60.36
N ILE A 232 86.99 46.67 60.91
CA ILE A 232 87.28 45.40 60.25
C ILE A 232 86.01 44.63 59.93
N LYS A 233 85.09 44.49 60.90
CA LYS A 233 83.83 43.75 60.69
C LYS A 233 83.00 44.35 59.55
N GLU A 234 82.89 45.67 59.50
CA GLU A 234 82.15 46.35 58.44
C GLU A 234 82.84 46.19 57.07
N PHE A 235 84.18 46.29 57.01
CA PHE A 235 84.94 46.04 55.80
C PHE A 235 84.88 44.57 55.33
N GLU A 236 84.84 43.60 56.25
CA GLU A 236 84.61 42.20 55.92
C GLU A 236 83.23 41.98 55.28
N GLU A 237 82.18 42.71 55.69
CA GLU A 237 80.87 42.67 55.03
C GLU A 237 80.93 43.23 53.60
N VAL A 238 81.76 44.25 53.33
CA VAL A 238 82.01 44.73 51.96
C VAL A 238 82.63 43.63 51.12
N LEU A 239 83.66 42.95 51.62
CA LEU A 239 84.36 41.89 50.89
C LEU A 239 83.51 40.63 50.69
N LYS A 240 82.51 40.36 51.54
CA LYS A 240 81.50 39.31 51.29
C LYS A 240 80.64 39.62 50.07
N ILE A 241 80.40 40.89 49.79
CA ILE A 241 79.56 41.35 48.66
C ILE A 241 80.39 41.59 47.41
N ASN A 242 81.52 42.29 47.54
CA ASN A 242 82.51 42.54 46.50
C ASN A 242 83.91 42.09 46.98
N PRO A 243 84.28 40.82 46.74
CA PRO A 243 85.59 40.29 47.16
C PRO A 243 86.81 40.91 46.48
N ASN A 244 86.60 41.82 45.54
CA ASN A 244 87.64 42.49 44.76
C ASN A 244 87.57 44.01 44.94
N ASP A 245 87.02 44.48 46.06
CA ASP A 245 87.03 45.89 46.42
C ASP A 245 88.45 46.31 46.85
N SER A 246 89.13 47.06 45.99
CA SER A 246 90.52 47.49 46.21
C SER A 246 90.65 48.32 47.48
N ASP A 247 89.77 49.30 47.64
CA ASP A 247 89.85 50.31 48.70
C ASP A 247 89.63 49.65 50.07
N THR A 248 88.70 48.71 50.15
CA THR A 248 88.49 47.90 51.36
C THR A 248 89.73 47.06 51.69
N HIS A 249 90.38 46.45 50.70
CA HIS A 249 91.62 45.71 50.93
C HIS A 249 92.77 46.61 51.40
N TYR A 250 92.89 47.82 50.87
CA TYR A 250 93.86 48.79 51.37
C TYR A 250 93.57 49.19 52.81
N ASN A 251 92.33 49.58 53.13
CA ASN A 251 91.93 50.00 54.48
C ASN A 251 92.13 48.90 55.51
N LEU A 252 91.76 47.64 55.19
CA LEU A 252 92.06 46.50 56.05
C LEU A 252 93.57 46.27 56.19
N GLY A 253 94.33 46.39 55.10
CA GLY A 253 95.79 46.31 55.13
C GLY A 253 96.40 47.30 56.12
N VAL A 254 96.01 48.57 56.05
CA VAL A 254 96.44 49.64 56.95
C VAL A 254 96.04 49.34 58.40
N ILE A 255 94.78 48.94 58.62
CA ILE A 255 94.28 48.62 59.96
C ILE A 255 95.09 47.47 60.59
N TYR A 256 95.31 46.39 59.84
CA TYR A 256 96.08 45.25 60.33
C TYR A 256 97.57 45.56 60.51
N SER A 257 98.16 46.42 59.66
CA SER A 257 99.58 46.75 59.76
C SER A 257 99.93 47.71 60.89
N GLU A 258 99.10 48.71 61.14
CA GLU A 258 99.43 49.83 62.04
C GLU A 258 98.75 49.71 63.41
N TYR A 259 97.58 49.08 63.48
CA TYR A 259 96.75 49.12 64.70
C TYR A 259 96.55 47.75 65.35
N ILE A 260 96.24 46.70 64.57
CA ILE A 260 96.11 45.33 65.10
C ILE A 260 97.48 44.62 65.19
N LEU A 261 98.43 45.01 64.34
CA LEU A 261 99.77 44.43 64.22
C LEU A 261 99.77 42.94 63.79
N ASP A 262 98.74 42.52 63.05
CA ASP A 262 98.64 41.19 62.42
C ASP A 262 99.28 41.24 61.02
N ARG A 263 100.58 40.94 60.98
CA ARG A 263 101.41 41.06 59.76
C ARG A 263 100.91 40.18 58.62
N ASP A 264 100.51 38.95 58.91
CA ASP A 264 100.09 37.99 57.89
C ASP A 264 98.84 38.48 57.15
N LYS A 265 97.85 38.99 57.88
CA LYS A 265 96.64 39.57 57.28
C LYS A 265 96.92 40.87 56.56
N ALA A 266 97.78 41.73 57.12
CA ALA A 266 98.18 42.97 56.47
C ALA A 266 98.84 42.70 55.10
N ILE A 267 99.79 41.76 55.04
CA ILE A 267 100.46 41.34 53.80
C ILE A 267 99.44 40.78 52.80
N ALA A 268 98.54 39.91 53.24
CA ALA A 268 97.53 39.31 52.36
C ALA A 268 96.62 40.38 51.73
N HIS A 269 96.16 41.35 52.53
CA HIS A 269 95.31 42.43 52.05
C HIS A 269 96.05 43.42 51.15
N PHE A 270 97.27 43.83 51.49
CA PHE A 270 98.07 44.69 50.62
C PHE A 270 98.46 44.03 49.30
N LYS A 271 98.81 42.74 49.30
CA LYS A 271 99.06 41.98 48.05
C LYS A 271 97.81 41.92 47.18
N LYS A 272 96.64 41.72 47.78
CA LYS A 272 95.36 41.69 47.07
C LYS A 272 94.99 43.07 46.52
N TYR A 273 95.19 44.13 47.32
CA TYR A 273 95.02 45.52 46.90
C TYR A 273 95.88 45.87 45.69
N LEU A 274 97.19 45.63 45.76
CA LEU A 274 98.13 45.93 44.66
C LEU A 274 97.86 45.10 43.41
N LYS A 275 97.26 43.92 43.53
CA LYS A 275 96.81 43.14 42.38
C LYS A 275 95.59 43.75 41.70
N LEU A 276 94.71 44.39 42.47
CA LEU A 276 93.46 44.98 41.99
C LEU A 276 93.66 46.40 41.45
N ALA A 277 94.49 47.21 42.13
CA ALA A 277 94.78 48.59 41.80
C ALA A 277 96.31 48.85 41.92
N PRO A 278 97.12 48.40 40.95
CA PRO A 278 98.59 48.45 41.05
C PRO A 278 99.20 49.86 40.94
N GLU A 279 98.47 50.81 40.36
CA GLU A 279 98.91 52.18 40.08
C GLU A 279 98.11 53.23 40.88
N ASP A 280 97.37 52.78 41.90
CA ASP A 280 96.66 53.67 42.81
C ASP A 280 97.64 54.55 43.61
N GLU A 281 97.19 55.74 44.04
CA GLU A 281 97.98 56.73 44.79
C GLU A 281 98.62 56.11 46.05
N ASP A 282 97.92 55.19 46.69
CA ASP A 282 98.35 54.51 47.91
C ASP A 282 99.23 53.26 47.65
N SER A 283 99.45 52.89 46.39
CA SER A 283 100.20 51.67 46.01
C SER A 283 101.63 51.67 46.50
N ASP A 284 102.32 52.81 46.44
CA ASP A 284 103.71 52.90 46.89
C ASP A 284 103.84 52.68 48.40
N ARG A 285 102.82 53.08 49.17
CA ARG A 285 102.76 52.82 50.62
C ARG A 285 102.60 51.34 50.91
N ALA A 286 101.67 50.67 50.23
CA ALA A 286 101.47 49.23 50.36
C ALA A 286 102.71 48.43 49.92
N ARG A 287 103.35 48.81 48.80
CA ARG A 287 104.61 48.19 48.33
C ARG A 287 105.74 48.38 49.34
N LYS A 288 105.90 49.59 49.87
CA LYS A 288 106.90 49.88 50.90
C LYS A 288 106.70 49.02 52.14
N TYR A 289 105.45 48.84 52.60
CA TYR A 289 105.16 47.97 53.72
C TYR A 289 105.53 46.50 53.44
N LEU A 290 105.16 45.97 52.27
CA LEU A 290 105.51 44.60 51.88
C LEU A 290 107.03 44.38 51.80
N LEU A 291 107.77 45.30 51.17
CA LEU A 291 109.24 45.23 51.07
C LEU A 291 109.91 45.28 52.45
N LEU A 292 109.38 46.08 53.38
CA LEU A 292 109.88 46.14 54.75
C LEU A 292 109.66 44.84 55.51
N GLN A 293 108.50 44.18 55.34
CA GLN A 293 108.25 42.89 55.99
C GLN A 293 109.09 41.76 55.38
N GLU A 294 109.27 41.74 54.05
CA GLU A 294 110.15 40.77 53.36
C GLU A 294 111.62 40.91 53.80
N ALA A 295 112.08 42.13 54.08
CA ALA A 295 113.40 42.38 54.64
C ALA A 295 113.55 41.90 56.10
N ILE A 296 112.46 41.85 56.87
CA ILE A 296 112.44 41.39 58.27
C ILE A 296 112.35 39.86 58.37
N GLU A 297 111.73 39.17 57.39
CA GLU A 297 111.65 37.70 57.32
C GLU A 297 112.90 37.05 56.69
N GLY A 298 113.74 37.84 56.00
CA GLY A 298 114.98 37.41 55.37
C GLY A 298 116.23 37.44 56.27
N GLU A 299 116.09 37.85 57.54
CA GLU A 299 117.12 37.82 58.61
C GLU A 299 116.83 36.72 59.64
#